data_AF-A0A9E4H2Q2-F1
#
_entry.id   AF-A0A9E4H2Q2-F1
#
_cell.length_a   1.000
_cell.length_b   1.000
_cell.length_c   1.000
_cell.angle_alpha   90.00
_cell.angle_beta   90.00
_cell.angle_gamma   90.00
#
_symmetry.space_group_name_H-M   'P 1'
#
loop_
_entity.id
_entity.type
_entity.pdbx_description
1 polymer ?
#
loop_
_entity_poly.entity_id
_entity_poly.type
_entity_poly.pdbx_seq_one_letter_code
_entity_poly.pdbx_strand_id
1 'polypeptide(L)'
;MDFSSVLRWVTKGDIPEMAFDHSEIIDFSLERLKRRVRHRPLGFYLLPKEFTLKEIRLLYEDVLQRDLDKRNFQKKFTRSELLLPVDKKVIAAPGNKKPSQLYCFDESHYQRMTLKGYDFKF
;
A
#
# COMPACT_ATOMS: atom_id res chain seq x y z
N MET A 1 -34.16 -2.12 1.61
CA MET A 1 -33.52 -0.93 0.98
C MET A 1 -32.15 -1.35 0.50
N ASP A 2 -31.91 -1.26 -0.80
CA ASP A 2 -30.59 -1.50 -1.38
C ASP A 2 -29.77 -0.21 -1.24
N PHE A 3 -28.73 -0.25 -0.38
CA PHE A 3 -27.85 0.88 -0.12
C PHE A 3 -26.73 1.02 -1.17
N SER A 4 -26.64 0.10 -2.14
CA SER A 4 -25.59 0.15 -3.18
C SER A 4 -25.68 1.40 -4.06
N SER A 5 -26.86 2.02 -4.15
CA SER A 5 -27.11 3.23 -4.95
C SER A 5 -26.76 4.55 -4.26
N VAL A 6 -26.50 4.54 -2.94
CA VAL A 6 -26.18 5.76 -2.15
C VAL A 6 -24.73 5.80 -1.65
N LEU A 7 -23.96 4.73 -1.85
CA LEU A 7 -22.55 4.66 -1.47
C LEU A 7 -21.68 4.53 -2.72
N ARG A 8 -20.66 5.37 -2.80
CA ARG A 8 -19.68 5.34 -3.90
C ARG A 8 -18.27 5.54 -3.38
N TRP A 9 -17.30 4.93 -4.06
CA TRP A 9 -15.90 5.29 -3.91
C TRP A 9 -15.66 6.63 -4.59
N VAL A 10 -14.95 7.53 -3.91
CA VAL A 10 -14.50 8.82 -4.44
C VAL A 10 -12.99 8.93 -4.28
N THR A 11 -12.33 9.62 -5.20
CA THR A 11 -10.92 9.97 -5.03
C THR A 11 -10.81 11.14 -4.06
N LYS A 12 -9.63 11.33 -3.45
CA LYS A 12 -9.40 12.47 -2.54
C LYS A 12 -9.72 13.82 -3.19
N GLY A 13 -9.42 13.97 -4.48
CA GLY A 13 -9.65 15.22 -5.21
C GLY A 13 -11.13 15.50 -5.50
N ASP A 14 -11.98 14.48 -5.40
CA ASP A 14 -13.40 14.54 -5.76
C ASP A 14 -14.33 14.36 -4.54
N ILE A 15 -13.79 14.51 -3.33
CA ILE A 15 -14.59 14.42 -2.11
C ILE A 15 -15.56 15.62 -2.10
N PRO A 16 -16.89 15.37 -2.08
CA PRO A 16 -17.87 16.46 -2.03
C PRO A 16 -17.83 17.16 -0.68
N GLU A 17 -18.54 18.28 -0.55
CA GLU A 17 -18.76 18.89 0.76
C GLU A 17 -19.40 17.88 1.72
N MET A 18 -18.74 17.65 2.86
CA MET A 18 -19.15 16.67 3.84
C MET A 18 -19.89 17.33 5.00
N ALA A 19 -20.86 16.63 5.58
CA ALA A 19 -21.60 17.11 6.74
C ALA A 19 -20.69 17.31 7.96
N PHE A 20 -21.00 18.31 8.79
CA PHE A 20 -20.31 18.60 10.04
C PHE A 20 -18.79 18.78 9.85
N ASP A 21 -17.98 18.12 10.67
CA ASP A 21 -16.52 18.14 10.69
C ASP A 21 -15.89 16.97 9.91
N HIS A 22 -16.67 16.25 9.09
CA HIS A 22 -16.18 15.07 8.38
C HIS A 22 -15.01 15.37 7.44
N SER A 23 -14.95 16.58 6.85
CA SER A 23 -13.81 17.02 6.05
C SER A 23 -12.52 17.05 6.88
N GLU A 24 -12.59 17.55 8.12
CA GLU A 24 -11.44 17.60 9.04
C GLU A 24 -10.98 16.21 9.46
N ILE A 25 -11.94 15.31 9.70
CA ILE A 25 -11.67 13.89 10.04
C ILE A 25 -10.94 13.19 8.88
N ILE A 26 -11.37 13.44 7.63
CA ILE A 26 -10.74 12.88 6.44
C ILE A 26 -9.30 13.39 6.32
N ASP A 27 -9.09 14.70 6.40
CA ASP A 27 -7.75 15.30 6.28
C ASP A 27 -6.80 14.81 7.38
N PHE A 28 -7.28 14.75 8.63
CA PHE A 28 -6.52 14.18 9.74
C PHE A 28 -6.17 12.71 9.48
N SER A 29 -7.11 11.92 8.98
CA SER A 29 -6.92 10.50 8.70
C SER A 29 -5.89 10.26 7.59
N LEU A 30 -5.91 11.08 6.54
CA LEU A 30 -4.95 11.02 5.44
C LEU A 30 -3.54 11.40 5.91
N GLU A 31 -3.40 12.46 6.71
CA GLU A 31 -2.11 12.84 7.30
C GLU A 31 -1.58 11.77 8.27
N ARG A 32 -2.47 11.18 9.06
CA ARG A 32 -2.14 10.04 9.92
C ARG A 32 -1.69 8.83 9.10
N LEU A 33 -2.37 8.51 8.01
CA LEU A 33 -2.01 7.43 7.10
C LEU A 33 -0.61 7.67 6.51
N LYS A 34 -0.35 8.87 5.98
CA LYS A 34 0.96 9.29 5.45
C LYS A 34 2.08 9.18 6.47
N ARG A 35 1.83 9.54 7.73
CA ARG A 35 2.80 9.34 8.83
C ARG A 35 3.04 7.86 9.10
N ARG A 36 2.02 7.01 9.06
CA ARG A 36 2.14 5.60 9.38
C ARG A 36 2.86 4.80 8.29
N VAL A 37 2.60 5.03 7.00
CA VAL A 37 3.31 4.33 5.90
C VAL A 37 4.81 4.63 5.85
N ARG A 38 5.24 5.78 6.39
CA ARG A 38 6.67 6.10 6.50
C ARG A 38 7.41 5.17 7.46
N HIS A 39 6.74 4.71 8.50
CA HIS A 39 7.35 4.00 9.64
C HIS A 39 6.89 2.55 9.79
N ARG A 40 5.91 2.13 9.00
CA ARG A 40 5.34 0.79 9.04
C ARG A 40 5.05 0.32 7.64
N PRO A 41 5.20 -0.99 7.35
CA PRO A 41 4.93 -1.48 6.03
C PRO A 41 3.42 -1.64 5.77
N LEU A 42 2.60 -0.59 5.95
CA LEU A 42 1.13 -0.67 5.94
C LEU A 42 0.47 -1.20 4.64
N GLY A 43 1.25 -1.51 3.61
CA GLY A 43 0.77 -2.21 2.42
C GLY A 43 -0.01 -3.51 2.73
N PHE A 44 0.11 -4.08 3.93
CA PHE A 44 -0.62 -5.28 4.37
C PHE A 44 -2.14 -5.15 4.26
N TYR A 45 -2.66 -3.97 4.62
CA TYR A 45 -4.09 -3.78 4.81
C TYR A 45 -4.75 -3.07 3.63
N LEU A 46 -3.94 -2.49 2.74
CA LEU A 46 -4.42 -1.67 1.61
C LEU A 46 -4.27 -2.37 0.25
N LEU A 47 -3.61 -3.53 0.21
CA LEU A 47 -3.50 -4.36 -0.98
C LEU A 47 -4.27 -5.67 -0.80
N PRO A 48 -4.63 -6.33 -1.91
CA PRO A 48 -5.06 -7.73 -1.88
C PRO A 48 -4.00 -8.62 -1.22
N LYS A 49 -4.40 -9.85 -0.86
CA LYS A 49 -3.49 -10.84 -0.25
C LYS A 49 -2.25 -11.14 -1.12
N GLU A 50 -2.44 -11.19 -2.43
CA GLU A 50 -1.38 -11.40 -3.42
C GLU A 50 -1.23 -10.11 -4.24
N PHE A 51 -0.01 -9.57 -4.33
CA PHE A 51 0.28 -8.33 -5.06
C PHE A 51 1.66 -8.36 -5.70
N THR A 52 1.87 -7.51 -6.69
CA THR A 52 3.15 -7.29 -7.36
C THR A 52 3.97 -6.21 -6.64
N LEU A 53 5.29 -6.23 -6.84
CA LEU A 53 6.17 -5.17 -6.34
C LEU A 53 5.80 -3.78 -6.91
N LYS A 54 5.19 -3.73 -8.10
CA LYS A 54 4.71 -2.50 -8.72
C LYS A 54 3.52 -1.92 -7.95
N GLU A 55 2.54 -2.75 -7.60
CA GLU A 55 1.32 -2.31 -6.89
C GLU A 55 1.65 -1.76 -5.51
N ILE A 56 2.49 -2.45 -4.74
CA ILE A 56 2.93 -1.92 -3.44
C ILE A 56 3.75 -0.64 -3.59
N ARG A 57 4.56 -0.48 -4.64
CA ARG A 57 5.25 0.79 -4.89
C ARG A 57 4.26 1.92 -5.16
N LEU A 58 3.31 1.70 -6.08
CA LEU A 58 2.30 2.70 -6.43
C LEU A 58 1.46 3.11 -5.22
N LEU A 59 1.08 2.16 -4.36
CA LEU A 59 0.39 2.47 -3.11
C LEU A 59 1.21 3.42 -2.22
N TYR A 60 2.52 3.17 -2.06
CA TYR A 60 3.35 4.05 -1.24
C TYR A 60 3.55 5.41 -1.89
N GLU A 61 3.71 5.48 -3.20
CA GLU A 61 3.82 6.74 -3.93
C GLU A 61 2.56 7.59 -3.78
N ASP A 62 1.38 6.96 -3.90
CA ASP A 62 0.08 7.60 -3.73
C ASP A 62 -0.13 8.10 -2.30
N VAL A 63 0.12 7.26 -1.28
CA VAL A 63 -0.04 7.69 0.12
C VAL A 63 0.99 8.75 0.52
N LEU A 64 2.24 8.64 0.05
CA LEU A 64 3.31 9.59 0.39
C LEU A 64 3.25 10.87 -0.44
N GLN A 65 2.52 10.87 -1.56
CA GLN A 65 2.42 11.96 -2.52
C GLN A 65 3.80 12.34 -3.08
N ARG A 66 4.62 11.33 -3.42
CA ARG A 66 5.92 11.49 -4.07
C ARG A 66 6.31 10.21 -4.82
N ASP A 67 7.11 10.35 -5.87
CA ASP A 67 7.71 9.22 -6.55
C ASP A 67 8.79 8.55 -5.69
N LEU A 68 8.91 7.23 -5.81
CA LEU A 68 9.92 6.42 -5.17
C LEU A 68 10.81 5.77 -6.23
N ASP A 69 12.12 5.89 -6.05
CA ASP A 69 13.07 5.22 -6.95
C ASP A 69 12.84 3.70 -6.92
N LYS A 70 12.57 3.13 -8.11
CA LYS A 70 12.24 1.72 -8.28
C LYS A 70 13.32 0.79 -7.76
N ARG A 71 14.61 1.12 -7.97
CA ARG A 71 15.73 0.25 -7.58
C ARG A 71 15.91 0.24 -6.07
N ASN A 72 15.85 1.41 -5.43
CA ASN A 72 15.93 1.56 -3.98
C ASN A 72 14.74 0.89 -3.30
N PHE A 73 13.53 1.06 -3.85
CA PHE A 73 12.33 0.41 -3.35
C PHE A 73 12.46 -1.12 -3.39
N GLN A 74 12.87 -1.68 -4.53
CA GLN A 74 13.07 -3.11 -4.67
C GLN A 74 14.16 -3.62 -3.72
N LYS A 75 15.32 -2.96 -3.68
CA LYS A 75 16.43 -3.32 -2.80
C LYS A 75 16.02 -3.31 -1.33
N LYS A 76 15.19 -2.36 -0.91
CA LYS A 76 14.68 -2.29 0.47
C LYS A 76 13.85 -3.52 0.82
N PHE A 77 12.85 -3.86 -0.01
CA PHE A 77 12.00 -5.01 0.26
C PHE A 77 12.76 -6.34 0.19
N THR A 78 13.66 -6.50 -0.79
CA THR A 78 14.51 -7.69 -0.87
C THR A 78 15.40 -7.86 0.37
N ARG A 79 16.03 -6.78 0.86
CA ARG A 79 16.88 -6.84 2.07
C ARG A 79 16.11 -7.05 3.35
N SER A 80 14.85 -6.63 3.38
CA SER A 80 14.00 -6.76 4.56
C SER A 80 13.40 -8.17 4.72
N GLU A 81 13.45 -9.00 3.67
CA GLU A 81 12.84 -10.34 3.64
C GLU A 81 11.36 -10.37 4.01
N LEU A 82 10.69 -9.22 3.87
CA LEU A 82 9.31 -9.03 4.26
C LEU A 82 8.29 -9.54 3.23
N LEU A 83 8.74 -9.93 2.04
CA LEU A 83 7.89 -10.41 0.95
C LEU A 83 8.18 -11.88 0.66
N LEU A 84 7.15 -12.71 0.71
CA LEU A 84 7.19 -14.12 0.33
C LEU A 84 6.75 -14.24 -1.13
N PRO A 85 7.58 -14.80 -2.04
CA PRO A 85 7.15 -15.06 -3.40
C PRO A 85 6.05 -16.12 -3.41
N VAL A 86 5.01 -15.89 -4.21
CA VAL A 86 3.94 -16.85 -4.48
C VAL A 86 4.29 -17.66 -5.73
N ASP A 87 3.92 -18.93 -5.82
CA ASP A 87 4.13 -19.73 -7.04
C ASP A 87 3.12 -19.38 -8.15
N LYS A 88 2.96 -18.08 -8.42
CA LYS A 88 2.09 -17.50 -9.44
C LYS A 88 2.72 -16.22 -9.97
N LYS A 89 2.44 -15.92 -11.22
CA LYS A 89 2.82 -14.65 -11.85
C LYS A 89 1.64 -14.09 -12.63
N VAL A 90 1.60 -12.77 -12.76
CA VAL A 90 0.51 -12.05 -13.43
C VAL A 90 1.02 -11.20 -14.58
N ILE A 91 0.24 -11.13 -15.65
CA ILE A 91 0.46 -10.16 -16.71
C ILE A 91 -0.23 -8.86 -16.28
N ALA A 92 0.55 -7.86 -15.89
CA ALA A 92 0.03 -6.63 -15.28
C ALA A 92 -0.84 -5.77 -16.22
N ALA A 93 -0.77 -5.97 -17.54
CA ALA A 93 -1.58 -5.27 -18.52
C ALA A 93 -1.64 -6.03 -19.86
N PRO A 94 -2.74 -5.94 -20.63
CA PRO A 94 -2.80 -6.45 -22.00
C PRO A 94 -1.64 -5.91 -22.83
N GLY A 95 -0.93 -6.79 -23.54
CA GLY A 95 0.25 -6.44 -24.35
C GLY A 95 1.60 -6.49 -23.61
N ASN A 96 1.60 -6.66 -22.28
CA ASN A 96 2.84 -6.83 -21.53
C ASN A 96 3.35 -8.28 -21.64
N LYS A 97 4.52 -8.50 -22.24
CA LYS A 97 5.06 -9.85 -22.48
C LYS A 97 5.75 -10.46 -21.27
N LYS A 98 6.11 -9.65 -20.25
CA LYS A 98 6.85 -10.13 -19.08
C LYS A 98 5.92 -10.29 -17.88
N PRO A 99 5.73 -11.52 -17.38
CA PRO A 99 4.90 -11.74 -16.20
C PRO A 99 5.59 -11.19 -14.94
N SER A 100 4.82 -10.57 -14.06
CA SER A 100 5.27 -10.02 -12.78
C SER A 100 5.08 -11.06 -11.67
N GLN A 101 6.10 -11.21 -10.83
CA GLN A 101 6.04 -12.06 -9.65
C GLN A 101 5.01 -11.54 -8.65
N LEU A 102 4.14 -12.42 -8.17
CA LEU A 102 3.26 -12.14 -7.04
C LEU A 102 3.96 -12.42 -5.72
N TYR A 103 3.62 -11.63 -4.72
CA TYR A 103 4.13 -11.73 -3.37
C TYR A 103 2.97 -11.68 -2.38
N CYS A 104 3.17 -12.34 -1.25
CA CYS A 104 2.42 -12.14 -0.01
C CYS A 104 3.36 -11.47 1.00
N PHE A 105 2.79 -10.79 1.99
CA PHE A 105 3.58 -10.24 3.07
C PHE A 105 3.84 -11.25 4.18
N ASP A 106 5.05 -11.28 4.76
CA ASP A 106 5.36 -12.05 5.97
C ASP A 106 5.13 -11.22 7.24
N GLU A 107 3.86 -11.13 7.66
CA GLU A 107 3.48 -10.36 8.85
C GLU A 107 4.15 -10.89 10.12
N SER A 108 4.30 -12.22 10.21
CA SER A 108 4.94 -12.86 11.35
C SER A 108 6.42 -12.50 11.44
N HIS A 109 7.14 -12.46 10.32
CA HIS A 109 8.53 -12.01 10.27
C HIS A 109 8.65 -10.53 10.65
N TYR A 110 7.80 -9.67 10.11
CA TYR A 110 7.78 -8.26 10.47
C TYR A 110 7.57 -8.02 11.96
N GLN A 111 6.62 -8.73 12.58
CA GLN A 111 6.37 -8.64 14.03
C GLN A 111 7.62 -9.06 14.83
N ARG A 112 8.26 -10.18 14.46
CA ARG A 112 9.51 -10.64 15.09
C ARG A 112 10.65 -9.63 14.96
N MET A 113 10.80 -9.00 13.79
CA MET A 113 11.83 -7.99 13.56
C MET A 113 11.57 -6.71 14.37
N THR A 114 10.31 -6.28 14.43
CA THR A 114 9.91 -5.08 15.19
C THR A 114 10.21 -5.24 16.68
N LEU A 115 9.95 -6.42 17.25
CA LEU A 115 10.34 -6.74 18.64
C LEU A 115 11.85 -6.67 18.88
N LYS A 116 12.66 -6.86 17.84
CA LYS A 116 14.12 -6.75 17.87
C LYS A 116 14.63 -5.35 17.53
N GLY A 117 13.75 -4.34 17.48
CA GLY A 117 14.11 -2.95 17.19
C GLY A 117 14.29 -2.62 15.71
N TYR A 118 13.80 -3.44 14.79
CA TYR A 118 13.80 -3.10 13.37
C TYR A 118 12.95 -1.85 13.10
N ASP A 119 13.55 -0.88 12.43
CA ASP A 119 12.93 0.39 12.09
C ASP A 119 12.66 0.47 10.58
N PHE A 120 11.42 0.21 10.19
CA PHE A 120 11.01 0.30 8.80
C PHE A 120 10.82 1.76 8.40
N LYS A 121 11.76 2.35 7.64
CA LYS A 121 11.68 3.78 7.24
C LYS A 121 11.81 4.03 5.75
N PHE A 122 10.83 4.71 5.16
CA PHE A 122 10.86 5.25 3.80
C PHE A 122 11.22 6.73 3.76
#